data_AF-A0A1E7X4N2-F1
#
_entry.id   AF-A0A1E7X4N2-F1
#
_cell.length_a   1.000
_cell.length_b   1.000
_cell.length_c   1.000
_cell.angle_alpha   90.00
_cell.angle_beta   90.00
_cell.angle_gamma   90.00
#
_symmetry.space_group_name_H-M   'P 1'
#
loop_
_entity.id
_entity.type
_entity.pdbx_description
1 polymer ?
#
loop_
_entity_poly.entity_id
_entity_poly.type
_entity_poly.pdbx_seq_one_letter_code
_entity_poly.pdbx_strand_id
1 'polypeptide(L)'
;MTLALRTVIVLSMVTAALPAAATTLPSDDLLAARFFAELVAQSIKQKLLPGSEQAGQGVRAIAPPLVPKFTVDGCEVLQWDRNRFSKLSLYINRPGKYCLDQDYESFCSPFEHGCPGPVIDIRASDVDVDFRGHTVSASGAGVDGYGQNIRIHNGRIDGAGVGIHLSDKGHSPSAAYPILPVKVNDVFTDTGFVIESMQFVDVRKAIMLSGRGNLVRDNTISAIFNKQDSTLVHFALLSYGPAARIERNTFRLKGLAPGFNGYAMYLRSADGTIVGNNTVRTGFSNTGTIGVGLSNTNGVMLQANEFSTETDTVLDAGSSLNGRD
;
A
#
# COMPACT_ATOMS: atom_id res chain seq x y z
N MET A 1 12.07 -8.01 61.30
CA MET A 1 10.69 -7.58 61.60
C MET A 1 9.98 -7.34 60.28
N THR A 2 9.13 -8.29 59.96
CA THR A 2 8.30 -8.42 58.77
C THR A 2 7.05 -7.55 58.93
N LEU A 3 6.60 -6.86 57.89
CA LEU A 3 5.19 -6.96 57.46
C LEU A 3 5.01 -6.34 56.06
N ALA A 4 4.54 -7.19 55.14
CA ALA A 4 4.19 -6.88 53.77
C ALA A 4 2.76 -6.34 53.70
N LEU A 5 2.56 -5.29 52.89
CA LEU A 5 1.23 -4.78 52.55
C LEU A 5 0.72 -5.56 51.33
N ARG A 6 -0.21 -6.49 51.55
CA ARG A 6 -0.96 -7.19 50.49
C ARG A 6 -2.21 -6.38 50.17
N THR A 7 -2.27 -5.79 48.98
CA THR A 7 -3.52 -5.28 48.40
C THR A 7 -4.16 -6.39 47.57
N VAL A 8 -5.32 -6.85 48.02
CA VAL A 8 -6.20 -7.81 47.37
C VAL A 8 -7.06 -7.05 46.36
N ILE A 9 -6.98 -7.38 45.08
CA ILE A 9 -7.98 -6.97 44.08
C ILE A 9 -8.92 -8.16 43.89
N VAL A 10 -10.16 -7.97 44.31
CA VAL A 10 -11.28 -8.92 44.13
C VAL A 10 -11.75 -8.84 42.67
N LEU A 11 -11.59 -9.95 41.95
CA LEU A 11 -12.16 -10.16 40.62
C LEU A 11 -13.56 -10.77 40.80
N SER A 12 -14.61 -9.94 40.76
CA SER A 12 -15.99 -10.43 40.80
C SER A 12 -16.41 -10.88 39.41
N MET A 13 -16.49 -12.19 39.20
CA MET A 13 -17.23 -12.81 38.10
C MET A 13 -18.72 -12.55 38.29
N VAL A 14 -19.38 -11.97 37.29
CA VAL A 14 -20.84 -11.99 37.16
C VAL A 14 -21.21 -13.02 36.10
N THR A 15 -21.50 -14.22 36.57
CA THR A 15 -22.32 -15.21 35.86
C THR A 15 -23.71 -15.18 36.47
N ALA A 16 -24.71 -14.77 35.70
CA ALA A 16 -26.11 -15.03 36.05
C ALA A 16 -26.96 -15.27 34.80
N ALA A 17 -27.83 -16.26 34.94
CA ALA A 17 -28.66 -16.96 33.98
C ALA A 17 -29.60 -16.12 33.08
N LEU A 18 -29.81 -16.63 31.87
CA LEU A 18 -30.91 -16.29 30.97
C LEU A 18 -32.20 -17.03 31.39
N PRO A 19 -33.38 -16.38 31.30
CA PRO A 19 -34.59 -17.04 30.88
C PRO A 19 -35.01 -16.56 29.48
N ALA A 20 -35.51 -17.51 28.68
CA ALA A 20 -36.01 -17.28 27.34
C ALA A 20 -37.34 -16.51 27.35
N ALA A 21 -37.40 -15.39 26.62
CA ALA A 21 -38.63 -14.86 26.04
C ALA A 21 -38.27 -14.01 24.81
N ALA A 22 -38.94 -14.27 23.70
CA ALA A 22 -38.71 -13.66 22.40
C ALA A 22 -39.14 -12.18 22.35
N THR A 23 -38.36 -11.33 21.66
CA THR A 23 -38.81 -10.40 20.60
C THR A 23 -37.63 -9.60 20.04
N THR A 24 -37.77 -9.22 18.78
CA THR A 24 -36.86 -8.56 17.84
C THR A 24 -36.33 -7.18 18.26
N LEU A 25 -35.03 -6.92 18.03
CA LEU A 25 -34.42 -5.68 17.47
C LEU A 25 -32.89 -5.92 17.29
N PRO A 26 -32.25 -5.48 16.20
CA PRO A 26 -30.80 -5.58 16.04
C PRO A 26 -30.15 -4.42 16.81
N SER A 27 -29.56 -4.70 17.96
CA SER A 27 -28.99 -3.65 18.80
C SER A 27 -27.59 -3.28 18.31
N ASP A 28 -27.46 -2.11 17.69
CA ASP A 28 -26.19 -1.39 17.50
C ASP A 28 -25.37 -1.32 18.81
N ASP A 29 -26.03 -1.40 19.95
CA ASP A 29 -25.42 -1.47 21.29
C ASP A 29 -24.50 -2.69 21.47
N LEU A 30 -24.74 -3.80 20.78
CA LEU A 30 -23.92 -5.01 20.89
C LEU A 30 -22.62 -4.90 20.08
N LEU A 31 -22.67 -4.15 18.97
CA LEU A 31 -21.48 -3.77 18.20
C LEU A 31 -20.69 -2.68 18.92
N ALA A 32 -21.36 -1.70 19.53
CA ALA A 32 -20.74 -0.68 20.35
C ALA A 32 -20.04 -1.30 21.57
N ALA A 33 -20.69 -2.22 22.30
CA ALA A 33 -20.09 -2.90 23.45
C ALA A 33 -18.85 -3.73 23.06
N ARG A 34 -18.87 -4.38 21.89
CA ARG A 34 -17.72 -5.13 21.37
C ARG A 34 -16.57 -4.22 20.96
N PHE A 35 -16.88 -3.08 20.36
CA PHE A 35 -15.90 -2.04 20.03
C PHE A 35 -15.27 -1.44 21.29
N PHE A 36 -16.06 -1.12 22.32
CA PHE A 36 -15.54 -0.63 23.61
C PHE A 36 -14.67 -1.67 24.32
N ALA A 37 -15.03 -2.96 24.28
CA ALA A 37 -14.23 -4.02 24.87
C ALA A 37 -12.85 -4.16 24.17
N GLU A 38 -12.80 -4.07 22.84
CA GLU A 38 -11.53 -4.07 22.10
C GLU A 38 -10.70 -2.81 22.38
N LEU A 39 -11.34 -1.63 22.51
CA LEU A 39 -10.67 -0.37 22.81
C LEU A 39 -10.03 -0.38 24.20
N VAL A 40 -10.71 -0.95 25.20
CA VAL A 40 -10.17 -1.13 26.56
C VAL A 40 -9.05 -2.17 26.57
N ALA A 41 -9.19 -3.28 25.84
CA ALA A 41 -8.14 -4.29 25.74
C ALA A 41 -6.85 -3.76 25.07
N GLN A 42 -6.99 -2.94 24.03
CA GLN A 42 -5.87 -2.23 23.38
C GLN A 42 -5.21 -1.20 24.32
N SER A 43 -6.02 -0.46 25.09
CA SER A 43 -5.54 0.52 26.07
C SER A 43 -4.76 -0.12 27.23
N ILE A 44 -5.16 -1.31 27.67
CA ILE A 44 -4.45 -2.06 28.72
C ILE A 44 -3.13 -2.64 28.18
N LYS A 45 -3.07 -3.09 26.92
CA LYS A 45 -1.82 -3.52 26.28
C LYS A 45 -0.80 -2.39 26.15
N GLN A 46 -1.25 -1.17 25.87
CA GLN A 46 -0.36 0.00 25.81
C GLN A 46 0.14 0.45 27.20
N LYS A 47 -0.67 0.31 28.26
CA LYS A 47 -0.26 0.64 29.65
C LYS A 47 0.69 -0.37 30.30
N LEU A 48 0.81 -1.58 29.75
CA LEU A 48 1.74 -2.61 30.23
C LEU A 48 3.10 -2.58 29.51
N LEU A 49 3.28 -1.68 28.54
CA LEU A 49 4.63 -1.28 28.12
C LEU A 49 5.23 -0.44 29.26
N PRO A 50 6.45 -0.72 29.75
CA PRO A 50 7.05 0.06 30.82
C PRO A 50 7.10 1.54 30.43
N GLY A 51 6.30 2.35 31.11
CA GLY A 51 6.34 3.80 30.99
C GLY A 51 7.72 4.29 31.43
N SER A 52 8.34 5.13 30.62
CA SER A 52 9.61 5.77 30.94
C SER A 52 9.41 6.81 32.04
N GLU A 53 9.33 6.37 33.28
CA GLU A 53 9.62 7.22 34.43
C GLU A 53 11.14 7.36 34.52
N GLN A 54 11.66 8.46 33.98
CA GLN A 54 12.74 9.26 34.59
C GLN A 54 13.08 10.44 33.67
N ALA A 55 12.45 11.58 33.95
CA ALA A 55 12.95 12.88 33.54
C ALA A 55 14.14 13.27 34.44
N GLY A 56 15.29 12.63 34.21
CA GLY A 56 16.59 13.11 34.65
C GLY A 56 17.33 13.64 33.42
N GLN A 57 17.97 14.81 33.53
CA GLN A 57 18.92 15.33 32.55
C GLN A 57 20.17 14.42 32.50
N GLY A 58 20.01 13.19 32.02
CA GLY A 58 21.10 12.35 31.58
C GLY A 58 21.39 12.71 30.13
N VAL A 59 22.66 13.01 29.83
CA VAL A 59 23.17 12.98 28.46
C VAL A 59 22.72 11.65 27.85
N ARG A 60 21.72 11.68 26.96
CA ARG A 60 21.26 10.46 26.27
C ARG A 60 22.47 9.92 25.54
N ALA A 61 23.02 8.81 26.04
CA ALA A 61 24.06 8.09 25.34
C ALA A 61 23.55 7.82 23.92
N ILE A 62 24.30 8.28 22.92
CA ILE A 62 23.97 8.04 21.52
C ILE A 62 24.03 6.52 21.35
N ALA A 63 22.86 5.91 21.09
CA ALA A 63 22.80 4.48 20.84
C ALA A 63 23.74 4.14 19.67
N PRO A 64 24.47 3.02 19.74
CA PRO A 64 25.36 2.62 18.67
C PRO A 64 24.58 2.51 17.35
N PRO A 65 25.19 2.91 16.21
CA PRO A 65 24.53 2.80 14.92
C PRO A 65 24.18 1.34 14.62
N LEU A 66 23.05 1.11 13.95
CA LEU A 66 22.69 -0.22 13.48
C LEU A 66 23.79 -0.75 12.56
N VAL A 67 24.32 -1.91 12.90
CA VAL A 67 25.30 -2.62 12.05
C VAL A 67 24.50 -3.42 11.02
N PRO A 68 24.76 -3.23 9.70
CA PRO A 68 24.10 -4.01 8.66
C PRO A 68 24.26 -5.51 8.92
N LYS A 69 23.15 -6.25 8.86
CA LYS A 69 23.16 -7.71 8.92
C LYS A 69 22.87 -8.26 7.54
N PHE A 70 23.52 -9.36 7.19
CA PHE A 70 23.36 -10.00 5.89
C PHE A 70 22.87 -11.43 6.06
N THR A 71 22.00 -11.88 5.16
CA THR A 71 21.65 -13.29 5.04
C THR A 71 22.80 -14.07 4.40
N VAL A 72 22.71 -15.41 4.41
CA VAL A 72 23.69 -16.30 3.75
C VAL A 72 23.82 -15.97 2.25
N ASP A 73 22.75 -15.49 1.63
CA ASP A 73 22.70 -15.15 0.20
C ASP A 73 23.23 -13.73 -0.09
N GLY A 74 23.80 -13.04 0.91
CA GLY A 74 24.38 -11.71 0.78
C GLY A 74 23.36 -10.57 0.70
N CYS A 75 22.12 -10.84 1.09
CA CYS A 75 21.06 -9.84 1.14
C CYS A 75 21.09 -9.08 2.47
N GLU A 76 21.05 -7.74 2.42
CA GLU A 76 21.03 -6.89 3.61
C GLU A 76 19.64 -6.89 4.26
N VAL A 77 19.59 -7.28 5.53
CA VAL A 77 18.36 -7.30 6.31
C VAL A 77 17.96 -5.89 6.70
N LEU A 78 16.78 -5.45 6.27
CA LEU A 78 16.21 -4.17 6.66
C LEU A 78 15.80 -4.21 8.12
N GLN A 79 16.25 -3.22 8.89
CA GLN A 79 15.93 -3.09 10.31
C GLN A 79 15.42 -1.70 10.62
N TRP A 80 14.39 -1.63 11.45
CA TRP A 80 13.86 -0.35 11.90
C TRP A 80 14.74 0.25 12.99
N ASP A 81 15.37 1.39 12.68
CA ASP A 81 16.10 2.19 13.65
C ASP A 81 15.15 3.02 14.52
N ARG A 82 14.69 2.42 15.62
CA ARG A 82 13.83 3.08 16.61
C ARG A 82 14.47 4.29 17.29
N ASN A 83 15.80 4.41 17.26
CA ASN A 83 16.50 5.54 17.86
C ASN A 83 16.50 6.75 16.92
N ARG A 84 16.49 6.50 15.60
CA ARG A 84 16.48 7.52 14.57
C ARG A 84 15.08 7.92 14.13
N PHE A 85 14.15 6.97 14.09
CA PHE A 85 12.79 7.19 13.61
C PHE A 85 11.77 6.80 14.70
N SER A 86 10.99 7.78 15.15
CA SER A 86 9.90 7.56 16.10
C SER A 86 8.73 6.78 15.51
N LYS A 87 8.63 6.74 14.18
CA LYS A 87 7.66 5.94 13.42
C LYS A 87 8.38 4.84 12.66
N LEU A 88 7.70 3.71 12.42
CA LEU A 88 8.23 2.61 11.63
C LEU A 88 8.58 3.10 10.23
N SER A 89 9.87 3.05 9.88
CA SER A 89 10.39 3.33 8.56
C SER A 89 11.73 2.60 8.37
N LEU A 90 11.78 1.74 7.36
CA LEU A 90 12.95 1.00 6.89
C LEU A 90 13.59 1.82 5.78
N TYR A 91 14.72 2.45 6.09
CA TYR A 91 15.32 3.45 5.22
C TYR A 91 16.46 2.86 4.37
N ILE A 92 16.35 2.97 3.05
CA ILE A 92 17.35 2.50 2.08
C ILE A 92 17.96 3.72 1.38
N ASN A 93 19.24 3.98 1.60
CA ASN A 93 19.93 5.15 1.05
C ASN A 93 21.19 4.83 0.26
N ARG A 94 21.43 3.55 -0.04
CA ARG A 94 22.54 3.09 -0.87
C ARG A 94 22.06 1.99 -1.83
N PRO A 95 22.73 1.81 -2.97
CA PRO A 95 22.51 0.65 -3.83
C PRO A 95 22.73 -0.65 -3.08
N GLY A 96 21.99 -1.70 -3.45
CA GLY A 96 22.15 -3.01 -2.81
C GLY A 96 20.94 -3.92 -2.96
N LYS A 97 21.08 -5.12 -2.37
CA LYS A 97 20.01 -6.11 -2.24
C LYS A 97 19.53 -6.16 -0.81
N TYR A 98 18.22 -6.10 -0.62
CA TYR A 98 17.57 -5.94 0.67
C TYR A 98 16.46 -6.95 0.87
N CYS A 99 16.30 -7.41 2.11
CA CYS A 99 15.30 -8.40 2.49
C CYS A 99 14.69 -8.03 3.82
N LEU A 100 13.46 -8.48 4.00
CA LEU A 100 12.78 -8.43 5.28
C LEU A 100 13.22 -9.65 6.11
N ASP A 101 13.30 -9.46 7.43
CA ASP A 101 13.50 -10.54 8.41
C ASP A 101 12.22 -10.93 9.15
N GLN A 102 11.19 -10.09 9.03
CA GLN A 102 9.92 -10.25 9.70
C GLN A 102 8.84 -9.49 8.94
N ASP A 103 7.59 -9.74 9.33
CA ASP A 103 6.46 -8.93 8.90
C ASP A 103 6.49 -7.57 9.59
N TYR A 104 6.11 -6.53 8.86
CA TYR A 104 6.12 -5.16 9.34
C TYR A 104 4.71 -4.58 9.29
N GLU A 105 4.27 -4.00 10.40
CA GLU A 105 2.92 -3.47 10.54
C GLU A 105 2.95 -1.99 10.94
N SER A 106 2.26 -1.15 10.17
CA SER A 106 2.19 0.30 10.37
C SER A 106 0.76 0.81 10.16
N PHE A 107 0.02 1.01 11.25
CA PHE A 107 -1.37 1.44 11.21
C PHE A 107 -1.52 2.86 11.76
N CYS A 108 -2.37 3.69 11.12
CA CYS A 108 -2.71 5.02 11.62
C CYS A 108 -3.56 4.83 12.87
N SER A 109 -3.14 5.43 13.99
CA SER A 109 -4.03 5.56 15.14
C SER A 109 -5.17 6.53 14.76
N PRO A 110 -6.43 6.23 15.09
CA PRO A 110 -7.52 7.19 14.94
C PRO A 110 -7.35 8.43 15.82
N PHE A 111 -6.43 8.38 16.79
CA PHE A 111 -6.13 9.46 17.74
C PHE A 111 -4.83 10.23 17.41
N GLU A 112 -4.03 9.79 16.44
CA GLU A 112 -2.84 10.52 16.00
C GLU A 112 -3.14 11.32 14.74
N HIS A 113 -2.82 12.62 14.75
CA HIS A 113 -2.91 13.46 13.56
C HIS A 113 -1.84 13.04 12.55
N GLY A 114 -2.25 12.30 11.53
CA GLY A 114 -1.43 11.93 10.38
C GLY A 114 -1.00 10.47 10.40
N CYS A 115 -1.27 9.79 9.29
CA CYS A 115 -0.79 8.44 9.07
C CYS A 115 0.74 8.36 9.08
N PRO A 116 1.33 7.26 9.57
CA PRO A 116 2.75 7.01 9.40
C PRO A 116 3.10 7.05 7.91
N GLY A 117 4.33 7.52 7.63
CA GLY A 117 4.90 7.52 6.28
C GLY A 117 5.07 6.11 5.73
N PRO A 118 5.83 5.95 4.62
CA PRO A 118 6.05 4.63 4.05
C PRO A 118 6.76 3.69 5.05
N VAL A 119 6.37 2.41 5.07
CA VAL A 119 7.09 1.40 5.85
C VAL A 119 8.50 1.22 5.32
N ILE A 120 8.68 1.23 3.99
CA ILE A 120 9.99 1.22 3.34
C ILE A 120 10.18 2.50 2.54
N ASP A 121 11.23 3.28 2.87
CA ASP A 121 11.59 4.51 2.16
C ASP A 121 12.92 4.34 1.43
N ILE A 122 12.88 4.37 0.10
CA ILE A 122 14.02 4.16 -0.79
C ILE A 122 14.49 5.50 -1.38
N ARG A 123 15.73 5.89 -1.08
CA ARG A 123 16.38 7.13 -1.55
C ARG A 123 17.66 6.85 -2.34
N ALA A 124 17.71 5.69 -2.98
CA ALA A 124 18.84 5.22 -3.78
C ALA A 124 18.37 4.61 -5.10
N SER A 125 19.31 4.45 -6.03
CA SER A 125 19.12 3.68 -7.28
C SER A 125 19.81 2.33 -7.16
N ASP A 126 19.51 1.42 -8.10
CA ASP A 126 20.07 0.07 -8.15
C ASP A 126 19.78 -0.71 -6.84
N VAL A 127 18.50 -0.76 -6.50
CA VAL A 127 17.98 -1.34 -5.27
C VAL A 127 17.11 -2.54 -5.63
N ASP A 128 17.39 -3.70 -5.05
CA ASP A 128 16.58 -4.91 -5.18
C ASP A 128 16.00 -5.25 -3.80
N VAL A 129 14.67 -5.28 -3.65
CA VAL A 129 14.00 -5.58 -2.38
C VAL A 129 13.16 -6.85 -2.51
N ASP A 130 13.60 -7.90 -1.84
CA ASP A 130 12.95 -9.21 -1.80
C ASP A 130 12.07 -9.33 -0.54
N PHE A 131 10.77 -9.48 -0.74
CA PHE A 131 9.77 -9.65 0.31
C PHE A 131 9.46 -11.14 0.58
N ARG A 132 10.27 -12.09 0.08
CA ARG A 132 9.99 -13.53 0.19
C ARG A 132 9.62 -13.95 1.60
N GLY A 133 8.41 -14.49 1.73
CA GLY A 133 7.89 -15.02 2.99
C GLY A 133 7.36 -13.96 3.95
N HIS A 134 7.34 -12.68 3.54
CA HIS A 134 7.01 -11.57 4.41
C HIS A 134 5.86 -10.71 3.88
N THR A 135 5.15 -10.11 4.84
CA THR A 135 4.04 -9.17 4.61
C THR A 135 4.37 -7.81 5.20
N VAL A 136 4.11 -6.76 4.42
CA VAL A 136 4.06 -5.38 4.90
C VAL A 136 2.60 -4.95 4.99
N SER A 137 2.11 -4.78 6.21
CA SER A 137 0.77 -4.25 6.48
C SER A 137 0.89 -2.77 6.78
N ALA A 138 0.24 -1.94 5.98
CA ALA A 138 0.27 -0.49 6.16
C ALA A 138 -1.12 0.09 6.00
N SER A 139 -1.45 1.16 6.71
CA SER A 139 -2.62 1.99 6.40
C SER A 139 -2.28 3.19 5.53
N GLY A 140 -1.00 3.60 5.54
CA GLY A 140 -0.42 4.64 4.70
C GLY A 140 0.16 4.06 3.41
N ALA A 141 1.46 4.29 3.20
CA ALA A 141 2.20 3.71 2.09
C ALA A 141 2.97 2.45 2.54
N GLY A 142 3.00 1.40 1.72
CA GLY A 142 3.87 0.24 1.94
C GLY A 142 5.31 0.60 1.61
N VAL A 143 5.56 0.94 0.35
CA VAL A 143 6.87 1.36 -0.16
C VAL A 143 6.76 2.70 -0.87
N ASP A 144 7.67 3.61 -0.55
CA ASP A 144 7.92 4.84 -1.30
C ASP A 144 9.38 4.84 -1.78
N GLY A 145 9.62 5.21 -3.03
CA GLY A 145 10.96 5.13 -3.61
C GLY A 145 11.26 6.20 -4.65
N TYR A 146 12.48 6.70 -4.59
CA TYR A 146 13.01 7.76 -5.45
C TYR A 146 14.39 7.35 -5.96
N GLY A 147 14.50 7.07 -7.26
CA GLY A 147 15.72 6.57 -7.87
C GLY A 147 15.48 5.96 -9.24
N GLN A 148 16.37 5.06 -9.64
CA GLN A 148 16.32 4.28 -10.87
C GLN A 148 16.66 2.82 -10.56
N ASN A 149 16.26 1.89 -11.43
CA ASN A 149 16.53 0.46 -11.31
C ASN A 149 16.13 -0.12 -9.94
N ILE A 150 14.98 0.31 -9.43
CA ILE A 150 14.40 -0.22 -8.19
C ILE A 150 13.53 -1.42 -8.54
N ARG A 151 13.82 -2.57 -7.93
CA ARG A 151 13.07 -3.81 -8.05
C ARG A 151 12.44 -4.17 -6.70
N ILE A 152 11.15 -4.50 -6.72
CA ILE A 152 10.40 -4.94 -5.53
C ILE A 152 9.66 -6.22 -5.90
N HIS A 153 9.88 -7.31 -5.15
CA HIS A 153 9.38 -8.61 -5.57
C HIS A 153 9.13 -9.63 -4.46
N ASN A 154 8.40 -10.70 -4.81
CA ASN A 154 8.17 -11.94 -4.03
C ASN A 154 7.44 -11.84 -2.68
N GLY A 155 6.57 -10.87 -2.43
CA GLY A 155 5.83 -10.88 -1.16
C GLY A 155 4.51 -10.16 -1.19
N ARG A 156 4.08 -9.69 -0.02
CA ARG A 156 2.71 -9.19 0.17
C ARG A 156 2.68 -7.80 0.78
N ILE A 157 1.77 -6.96 0.27
CA ILE A 157 1.38 -5.69 0.91
C ILE A 157 -0.11 -5.73 1.22
N ASP A 158 -0.48 -5.42 2.46
CA ASP A 158 -1.85 -5.53 2.96
C ASP A 158 -2.38 -4.19 3.51
N GLY A 159 -3.64 -3.88 3.20
CA GLY A 159 -4.41 -2.75 3.76
C GLY A 159 -3.95 -1.35 3.34
N ALA A 160 -2.90 -1.23 2.54
CA ALA A 160 -2.25 0.04 2.23
C ALA A 160 -3.15 1.03 1.47
N GLY A 161 -3.09 2.30 1.86
CA GLY A 161 -3.61 3.39 1.04
C GLY A 161 -2.88 3.47 -0.30
N VAL A 162 -1.56 3.29 -0.28
CA VAL A 162 -0.73 3.11 -1.47
C VAL A 162 0.22 1.93 -1.24
N GLY A 163 0.16 0.89 -2.07
CA GLY A 163 1.05 -0.27 -1.94
C GLY A 163 2.50 0.12 -2.21
N ILE A 164 2.80 0.44 -3.47
CA ILE A 164 4.12 0.87 -3.93
C ILE A 164 3.98 2.19 -4.70
N HIS A 165 4.80 3.17 -4.34
CA HIS A 165 4.97 4.43 -5.04
C HIS A 165 6.44 4.59 -5.44
N LEU A 166 6.75 4.57 -6.74
CA LEU A 166 8.10 4.81 -7.24
C LEU A 166 8.09 5.97 -8.24
N SER A 167 9.10 6.83 -8.13
CA SER A 167 9.23 8.01 -8.97
C SER A 167 10.68 8.35 -9.27
N ASP A 168 10.93 9.03 -10.39
CA ASP A 168 12.17 9.76 -10.57
C ASP A 168 12.17 11.05 -9.73
N LYS A 169 13.36 11.63 -9.51
CA LYS A 169 13.46 12.92 -8.83
C LYS A 169 12.88 14.02 -9.74
N GLY A 170 11.61 14.38 -9.50
CA GLY A 170 10.96 15.52 -10.15
C GLY A 170 9.56 15.23 -10.66
N HIS A 171 9.24 13.97 -10.95
CA HIS A 171 7.94 13.57 -11.48
C HIS A 171 7.23 12.62 -10.51
N SER A 172 6.39 13.18 -9.63
CA SER A 172 5.51 12.33 -8.83
C SER A 172 4.38 11.76 -9.71
N PRO A 173 4.10 10.45 -9.64
CA PRO A 173 2.91 9.86 -10.25
C PRO A 173 1.62 10.57 -9.83
N SER A 174 1.59 11.20 -8.64
CA SER A 174 0.42 11.94 -8.17
C SER A 174 0.04 13.13 -9.06
N ALA A 175 0.97 13.67 -9.84
CA ALA A 175 0.68 14.72 -10.84
C ALA A 175 -0.11 14.19 -12.06
N ALA A 176 -0.24 12.86 -12.19
CA ALA A 176 -0.90 12.19 -13.31
C ALA A 176 -2.27 11.62 -12.97
N TYR A 177 -2.90 12.07 -11.88
CA TYR A 177 -4.25 11.60 -11.54
C TYR A 177 -5.26 11.98 -12.62
N PRO A 178 -6.27 11.12 -12.89
CA PRO A 178 -7.22 11.36 -13.97
C PRO A 178 -7.98 12.68 -13.93
N ILE A 179 -8.21 13.24 -12.73
CA ILE A 179 -8.86 14.55 -12.55
C ILE A 179 -7.95 15.75 -12.86
N LEU A 180 -6.63 15.52 -12.91
CA LEU A 180 -5.66 16.59 -13.10
C LEU A 180 -5.47 16.88 -14.59
N PRO A 181 -5.23 18.15 -14.96
CA PRO A 181 -4.97 18.53 -16.34
C PRO A 181 -3.73 17.81 -16.88
N VAL A 182 -3.76 17.52 -18.17
CA VAL A 182 -2.63 16.95 -18.90
C VAL A 182 -1.51 18.00 -18.99
N LYS A 183 -0.29 17.59 -18.67
CA LYS A 183 0.93 18.35 -18.97
C LYS A 183 1.60 17.72 -20.18
N VAL A 184 1.69 18.45 -21.28
CA VAL A 184 2.22 17.95 -22.56
C VAL A 184 3.75 18.05 -22.67
N ASN A 185 4.41 18.71 -21.71
CA ASN A 185 5.84 19.01 -21.73
C ASN A 185 6.64 18.27 -20.65
N ASP A 186 6.06 17.24 -20.03
CA ASP A 186 6.75 16.47 -19.00
C ASP A 186 7.86 15.61 -19.65
N VAL A 187 9.03 15.60 -19.02
CA VAL A 187 10.24 14.93 -19.53
C VAL A 187 10.55 13.74 -18.63
N PHE A 188 10.37 12.54 -19.15
CA PHE A 188 10.56 11.31 -18.38
C PHE A 188 12.00 10.80 -18.48
N THR A 189 12.60 10.49 -17.34
CA THR A 189 13.89 9.78 -17.29
C THR A 189 13.70 8.27 -17.41
N ASP A 190 14.71 7.56 -17.92
CA ASP A 190 14.75 6.09 -17.90
C ASP A 190 14.87 5.62 -16.44
N THR A 191 13.79 5.06 -15.90
CA THR A 191 13.72 4.62 -14.50
C THR A 191 13.88 3.12 -14.34
N GLY A 192 13.38 2.33 -15.29
CA GLY A 192 13.58 0.87 -15.27
C GLY A 192 13.07 0.18 -14.00
N PHE A 193 12.00 0.69 -13.36
CA PHE A 193 11.44 0.08 -12.17
C PHE A 193 10.84 -1.29 -12.49
N VAL A 194 10.97 -2.24 -11.56
CA VAL A 194 10.42 -3.59 -11.71
C VAL A 194 9.59 -3.93 -10.48
N ILE A 195 8.30 -4.22 -10.68
CA ILE A 195 7.42 -4.74 -9.62
C ILE A 195 6.89 -6.09 -10.08
N GLU A 196 7.27 -7.16 -9.40
CA GLU A 196 6.91 -8.50 -9.85
C GLU A 196 6.65 -9.52 -8.76
N SER A 197 5.76 -10.47 -9.05
CA SER A 197 5.43 -11.56 -8.12
C SER A 197 4.99 -11.06 -6.74
N MET A 198 4.32 -9.90 -6.70
CA MET A 198 3.74 -9.32 -5.49
C MET A 198 2.26 -9.67 -5.35
N GLN A 199 1.81 -9.76 -4.10
CA GLN A 199 0.41 -9.84 -3.73
C GLN A 199 -0.01 -8.54 -3.01
N PHE A 200 -0.94 -7.80 -3.58
CA PHE A 200 -1.57 -6.65 -2.93
C PHE A 200 -2.96 -7.05 -2.45
N VAL A 201 -3.20 -6.92 -1.15
CA VAL A 201 -4.47 -7.30 -0.53
C VAL A 201 -5.14 -6.08 0.05
N ASP A 202 -6.39 -5.87 -0.36
CA ASP A 202 -7.29 -4.84 0.17
C ASP A 202 -6.68 -3.44 0.23
N VAL A 203 -5.87 -3.11 -0.77
CA VAL A 203 -5.22 -1.80 -0.93
C VAL A 203 -6.16 -0.81 -1.63
N ARG A 204 -5.98 0.50 -1.41
CA ARG A 204 -6.73 1.52 -2.20
C ARG A 204 -6.11 1.77 -3.57
N LYS A 205 -4.78 1.86 -3.62
CA LYS A 205 -3.95 1.98 -4.83
C LYS A 205 -2.81 1.00 -4.67
N ALA A 206 -2.63 0.05 -5.60
CA ALA A 206 -1.58 -0.95 -5.47
C ALA A 206 -0.23 -0.41 -5.91
N ILE A 207 -0.18 0.18 -7.11
CA ILE A 207 1.08 0.57 -7.75
C ILE A 207 0.93 1.96 -8.37
N MET A 208 1.91 2.82 -8.12
CA MET A 208 2.04 4.14 -8.72
C MET A 208 3.48 4.33 -9.20
N LEU A 209 3.66 4.54 -10.50
CA LEU A 209 4.98 4.65 -11.13
C LEU A 209 5.08 5.92 -11.97
N SER A 210 6.25 6.56 -11.96
CA SER A 210 6.58 7.60 -12.90
C SER A 210 7.99 7.44 -13.45
N GLY A 211 8.12 7.65 -14.75
CA GLY A 211 9.37 7.45 -15.50
C GLY A 211 9.17 6.49 -16.66
N ARG A 212 10.25 6.22 -17.39
CA ARG A 212 10.26 5.44 -18.63
C ARG A 212 10.77 4.02 -18.41
N GLY A 213 10.20 3.07 -19.17
CA GLY A 213 10.73 1.71 -19.26
C GLY A 213 10.40 0.81 -18.07
N ASN A 214 9.31 1.08 -17.36
CA ASN A 214 8.95 0.33 -16.15
C ASN A 214 8.26 -1.01 -16.48
N LEU A 215 8.50 -2.03 -15.65
CA LEU A 215 7.93 -3.36 -15.78
C LEU A 215 7.08 -3.71 -14.56
N VAL A 216 5.82 -4.05 -14.79
CA VAL A 216 4.89 -4.55 -13.77
C VAL A 216 4.36 -5.89 -14.22
N ARG A 217 4.77 -6.99 -13.57
CA ARG A 217 4.38 -8.32 -14.04
C ARG A 217 4.10 -9.35 -12.99
N ASP A 218 3.29 -10.34 -13.33
CA ASP A 218 3.09 -11.53 -12.51
C ASP A 218 2.55 -11.18 -11.08
N ASN A 219 1.82 -10.06 -10.94
CA ASN A 219 1.27 -9.60 -9.67
C ASN A 219 -0.20 -9.99 -9.50
N THR A 220 -0.63 -10.18 -8.25
CA THR A 220 -2.05 -10.29 -7.88
C THR A 220 -2.46 -9.06 -7.09
N ILE A 221 -3.44 -8.31 -7.58
CA ILE A 221 -3.87 -7.03 -7.02
C ILE A 221 -5.34 -7.11 -6.62
N SER A 222 -5.63 -7.00 -5.32
CA SER A 222 -6.97 -6.79 -4.77
C SER A 222 -7.09 -5.34 -4.33
N ALA A 223 -7.85 -4.53 -5.08
CA ALA A 223 -8.04 -3.12 -4.80
C ALA A 223 -9.47 -2.81 -4.33
N ILE A 224 -9.59 -1.98 -3.30
CA ILE A 224 -10.85 -1.49 -2.75
C ILE A 224 -11.04 -0.04 -3.16
N PHE A 225 -12.09 0.20 -3.92
CA PHE A 225 -12.56 1.52 -4.28
C PHE A 225 -13.74 1.87 -3.38
N ASN A 226 -13.61 2.91 -2.57
CA ASN A 226 -14.64 3.29 -1.61
C ASN A 226 -15.50 4.43 -2.17
N LYS A 227 -16.78 4.15 -2.44
CA LYS A 227 -17.78 5.15 -2.87
C LYS A 227 -17.84 6.40 -1.97
N GLN A 228 -17.64 6.24 -0.67
CA GLN A 228 -17.73 7.36 0.29
C GLN A 228 -16.55 8.32 0.16
N ASP A 229 -15.50 7.93 -0.54
CA ASP A 229 -14.32 8.72 -0.80
C ASP A 229 -14.45 9.47 -2.14
N SER A 230 -15.49 10.31 -2.23
CA SER A 230 -15.85 11.06 -3.45
C SER A 230 -14.79 12.07 -3.91
N THR A 231 -13.75 12.27 -3.10
CA THR A 231 -12.65 13.20 -3.39
C THR A 231 -11.47 12.53 -4.10
N LEU A 232 -11.43 11.20 -4.14
CA LEU A 232 -10.28 10.47 -4.64
C LEU A 232 -10.58 9.77 -5.96
N VAL A 233 -9.66 9.91 -6.90
CA VAL A 233 -9.68 9.09 -8.10
C VAL A 233 -9.27 7.68 -7.74
N HIS A 234 -10.07 6.71 -8.19
CA HIS A 234 -9.85 5.31 -7.93
C HIS A 234 -9.06 4.66 -9.07
N PHE A 235 -7.90 4.11 -8.76
CA PHE A 235 -7.16 3.26 -9.68
C PHE A 235 -6.37 2.21 -8.89
N ALA A 236 -6.24 1.00 -9.44
CA ALA A 236 -5.39 -0.02 -8.83
C ALA A 236 -3.92 0.17 -9.24
N LEU A 237 -3.67 0.50 -10.50
CA LEU A 237 -2.34 0.81 -11.04
C LEU A 237 -2.35 2.14 -11.79
N LEU A 238 -1.38 3.00 -11.48
CA LEU A 238 -1.08 4.22 -12.24
C LEU A 238 0.33 4.13 -12.83
N SER A 239 0.43 4.30 -14.15
CA SER A 239 1.70 4.43 -14.86
C SER A 239 1.79 5.79 -15.52
N TYR A 240 2.82 6.56 -15.16
CA TYR A 240 3.07 7.89 -15.68
C TYR A 240 4.41 8.00 -16.41
N GLY A 241 4.39 7.77 -17.72
CA GLY A 241 5.57 7.80 -18.57
C GLY A 241 5.61 6.65 -19.59
N PRO A 242 6.49 6.75 -20.59
CA PRO A 242 6.42 5.92 -21.79
C PRO A 242 7.10 4.54 -21.63
N ALA A 243 6.83 3.68 -22.62
CA ALA A 243 7.47 2.39 -22.82
C ALA A 243 7.37 1.43 -21.62
N ALA A 244 6.28 1.50 -20.85
CA ALA A 244 6.04 0.54 -19.78
C ALA A 244 5.60 -0.82 -20.34
N ARG A 245 5.79 -1.88 -19.55
CA ARG A 245 5.26 -3.22 -19.80
C ARG A 245 4.47 -3.68 -18.58
N ILE A 246 3.17 -3.86 -18.77
CA ILE A 246 2.24 -4.28 -17.71
C ILE A 246 1.66 -5.62 -18.14
N GLU A 247 2.20 -6.71 -17.58
CA GLU A 247 1.97 -8.05 -18.13
C GLU A 247 1.59 -9.12 -17.10
N ARG A 248 0.68 -10.02 -17.45
CA ARG A 248 0.34 -11.22 -16.63
C ARG A 248 -0.06 -10.87 -15.19
N ASN A 249 -0.69 -9.72 -14.98
CA ASN A 249 -1.22 -9.33 -13.69
C ASN A 249 -2.70 -9.74 -13.56
N THR A 250 -3.09 -10.11 -12.35
CA THR A 250 -4.50 -10.40 -12.01
C THR A 250 -5.03 -9.30 -11.10
N PHE A 251 -6.07 -8.58 -11.55
CA PHE A 251 -6.75 -7.54 -10.79
C PHE A 251 -8.10 -8.02 -10.29
N ARG A 252 -8.40 -7.74 -9.02
CA ARG A 252 -9.68 -7.96 -8.36
C ARG A 252 -10.15 -6.64 -7.76
N LEU A 253 -11.12 -6.01 -8.41
CA LEU A 253 -11.61 -4.68 -8.04
C LEU A 253 -12.90 -4.82 -7.20
N LYS A 254 -12.97 -4.11 -6.08
CA LYS A 254 -14.12 -4.11 -5.16
C LYS A 254 -14.63 -2.69 -4.92
N GLY A 255 -15.94 -2.54 -4.70
CA GLY A 255 -16.51 -1.36 -4.02
C GLY A 255 -16.98 -0.17 -4.88
N LEU A 256 -16.96 -0.25 -6.22
CA LEU A 256 -17.52 0.82 -7.05
C LEU A 256 -19.05 0.83 -7.09
N ALA A 257 -19.60 2.03 -7.21
CA ALA A 257 -21.02 2.30 -7.36
C ALA A 257 -21.26 3.17 -8.61
N PRO A 258 -22.48 3.17 -9.16
CA PRO A 258 -22.83 3.98 -10.32
C PRO A 258 -22.47 5.48 -10.14
N GLY A 259 -21.85 6.08 -11.16
CA GLY A 259 -21.53 7.52 -11.21
C GLY A 259 -20.08 7.90 -10.88
N PHE A 260 -19.24 6.94 -10.47
CA PHE A 260 -17.80 7.14 -10.31
C PHE A 260 -17.03 6.24 -11.27
N ASN A 261 -15.89 6.72 -11.76
CA ASN A 261 -14.97 5.92 -12.57
C ASN A 261 -13.82 5.41 -11.69
N GLY A 262 -13.61 4.10 -11.68
CA GLY A 262 -12.39 3.52 -11.14
C GLY A 262 -11.70 2.59 -12.12
N TYR A 263 -10.38 2.73 -12.22
CA TYR A 263 -9.57 2.12 -13.25
C TYR A 263 -8.82 0.92 -12.69
N ALA A 264 -8.79 -0.22 -13.40
CA ALA A 264 -7.81 -1.25 -13.09
C ALA A 264 -6.41 -0.69 -13.34
N MET A 265 -6.23 -0.06 -14.50
CA MET A 265 -5.00 0.60 -14.93
C MET A 265 -5.33 1.98 -15.48
N TYR A 266 -4.61 3.00 -15.03
CA TYR A 266 -4.62 4.32 -15.66
C TYR A 266 -3.23 4.64 -16.17
N LEU A 267 -3.12 4.93 -17.46
CA LEU A 267 -1.87 5.20 -18.15
C LEU A 267 -1.91 6.62 -18.70
N ARG A 268 -0.93 7.44 -18.31
CA ARG A 268 -0.77 8.80 -18.81
C ARG A 268 0.62 8.98 -19.40
N SER A 269 0.72 9.67 -20.53
CA SER A 269 1.99 9.85 -21.27
C SER A 269 2.70 8.52 -21.52
N ALA A 270 1.91 7.48 -21.79
CA ALA A 270 2.35 6.10 -21.78
C ALA A 270 2.73 5.58 -23.17
N ASP A 271 3.37 6.43 -23.97
CA ASP A 271 3.66 6.16 -25.37
C ASP A 271 4.40 4.83 -25.55
N GLY A 272 3.94 3.99 -26.48
CA GLY A 272 4.54 2.68 -26.74
C GLY A 272 4.43 1.66 -25.59
N THR A 273 3.59 1.91 -24.58
CA THR A 273 3.36 0.96 -23.49
C THR A 273 2.61 -0.28 -23.96
N ILE A 274 2.99 -1.43 -23.42
CA ILE A 274 2.35 -2.72 -23.68
C ILE A 274 1.55 -3.13 -22.44
N VAL A 275 0.28 -3.43 -22.63
CA VAL A 275 -0.60 -4.04 -21.62
C VAL A 275 -1.00 -5.42 -22.13
N GLY A 276 -0.36 -6.46 -21.61
CA GLY A 276 -0.44 -7.81 -22.18
C GLY A 276 -0.84 -8.90 -21.19
N ASN A 277 -1.76 -9.78 -21.55
CA ASN A 277 -2.11 -10.98 -20.77
C ASN A 277 -2.59 -10.67 -19.34
N ASN A 278 -3.25 -9.54 -19.11
CA ASN A 278 -3.80 -9.20 -17.79
C ASN A 278 -5.24 -9.69 -17.67
N THR A 279 -5.63 -10.08 -16.46
CA THR A 279 -7.02 -10.42 -16.13
C THR A 279 -7.56 -9.40 -15.14
N VAL A 280 -8.69 -8.77 -15.44
CA VAL A 280 -9.39 -7.84 -14.54
C VAL A 280 -10.77 -8.37 -14.23
N ARG A 281 -11.07 -8.54 -12.94
CA ARG A 281 -12.39 -8.97 -12.46
C ARG A 281 -12.93 -8.02 -11.42
N THR A 282 -14.21 -7.71 -11.52
CA THR A 282 -14.94 -6.94 -10.52
C THR A 282 -15.70 -7.86 -9.57
N GLY A 283 -15.74 -7.53 -8.27
CA GLY A 283 -16.33 -8.40 -7.24
C GLY A 283 -17.86 -8.54 -7.33
N PHE A 284 -18.61 -7.43 -7.21
CA PHE A 284 -20.08 -7.46 -7.09
C PHE A 284 -20.82 -6.76 -8.23
N SER A 285 -20.21 -5.74 -8.82
CA SER A 285 -20.76 -4.99 -9.94
C SER A 285 -19.61 -4.51 -10.82
N ASN A 286 -19.83 -4.52 -12.13
CA ASN A 286 -18.90 -3.93 -13.08
C ASN A 286 -19.18 -2.43 -13.30
N THR A 287 -20.29 -1.89 -12.80
CA THR A 287 -20.66 -0.49 -13.01
C THR A 287 -19.64 0.48 -12.38
N GLY A 288 -19.28 1.52 -13.13
CA GLY A 288 -18.25 2.50 -12.81
C GLY A 288 -16.82 1.99 -13.00
N THR A 289 -16.61 0.76 -13.49
CA THR A 289 -15.27 0.17 -13.61
C THR A 289 -14.74 0.26 -15.04
N ILE A 290 -13.48 0.67 -15.17
CA ILE A 290 -12.77 0.75 -16.44
C ILE A 290 -11.56 -0.17 -16.38
N GLY A 291 -11.36 -1.01 -17.39
CA GLY A 291 -10.16 -1.84 -17.52
C GLY A 291 -8.91 -0.96 -17.63
N VAL A 292 -8.80 -0.21 -18.72
CA VAL A 292 -7.66 0.70 -19.00
C VAL A 292 -8.14 2.11 -19.33
N GLY A 293 -7.70 3.10 -18.56
CA GLY A 293 -7.84 4.52 -18.92
C GLY A 293 -6.57 5.05 -19.55
N LEU A 294 -6.68 5.73 -20.69
CA LEU A 294 -5.57 6.33 -21.42
C LEU A 294 -5.72 7.84 -21.48
N SER A 295 -4.63 8.55 -21.18
CA SER A 295 -4.58 10.01 -21.29
C SER A 295 -3.28 10.50 -21.90
N ASN A 296 -3.39 11.37 -22.90
CA ASN A 296 -2.26 11.94 -23.64
C ASN A 296 -1.20 10.88 -24.00
N THR A 297 -1.65 9.81 -24.67
CA THR A 297 -0.84 8.61 -24.86
C THR A 297 -0.96 8.10 -26.29
N ASN A 298 0.17 7.89 -26.96
CA ASN A 298 0.21 7.41 -28.34
C ASN A 298 0.74 5.99 -28.45
N GLY A 299 -0.03 5.16 -29.15
CA GLY A 299 0.42 3.83 -29.55
C GLY A 299 0.56 2.84 -28.40
N VAL A 300 -0.37 2.86 -27.45
CA VAL A 300 -0.51 1.76 -26.49
C VAL A 300 -1.00 0.50 -27.20
N MET A 301 -0.43 -0.64 -26.83
CA MET A 301 -0.80 -1.94 -27.36
C MET A 301 -1.48 -2.78 -26.28
N LEU A 302 -2.73 -3.21 -26.54
CA LEU A 302 -3.47 -4.13 -25.68
C LEU A 302 -3.44 -5.53 -26.29
N GLN A 303 -2.87 -6.50 -25.59
CA GLN A 303 -2.72 -7.87 -26.11
C GLN A 303 -3.32 -8.90 -25.16
N ALA A 304 -4.25 -9.72 -25.63
CA ALA A 304 -4.72 -10.91 -24.91
C ALA A 304 -5.17 -10.62 -23.45
N ASN A 305 -5.85 -9.48 -23.22
CA ASN A 305 -6.36 -9.14 -21.89
C ASN A 305 -7.81 -9.64 -21.72
N GLU A 306 -8.13 -10.12 -20.52
CA GLU A 306 -9.50 -10.49 -20.12
C GLU A 306 -10.04 -9.43 -19.17
N PHE A 307 -10.95 -8.58 -19.64
CA PHE A 307 -11.57 -7.54 -18.82
C PHE A 307 -13.04 -7.88 -18.54
N SER A 308 -13.35 -8.06 -17.26
CA SER A 308 -14.72 -8.13 -16.76
C SER A 308 -15.03 -6.83 -16.02
N THR A 309 -15.14 -5.75 -16.79
CA THR A 309 -15.43 -4.36 -16.36
C THR A 309 -16.66 -3.81 -17.08
N GLU A 310 -17.16 -2.61 -16.72
CA GLU A 310 -18.25 -1.98 -17.50
C GLU A 310 -17.71 -1.49 -18.84
N THR A 311 -16.53 -0.87 -18.83
CA THR A 311 -15.85 -0.41 -20.03
C THR A 311 -14.44 -0.96 -20.07
N ASP A 312 -14.07 -1.61 -21.16
CA ASP A 312 -12.72 -2.18 -21.30
C ASP A 312 -11.65 -1.10 -21.39
N THR A 313 -11.92 -0.03 -22.15
CA THR A 313 -10.95 1.04 -22.38
C THR A 313 -11.63 2.39 -22.56
N VAL A 314 -11.06 3.43 -21.96
CA VAL A 314 -11.43 4.84 -22.18
C VAL A 314 -10.20 5.61 -22.62
N LEU A 315 -10.35 6.49 -23.61
CA LEU A 315 -9.27 7.30 -24.17
C LEU A 315 -9.70 8.77 -24.18
N ASP A 316 -8.78 9.68 -23.83
CA ASP A 316 -8.97 11.11 -24.13
C ASP A 316 -8.68 11.43 -25.61
N ALA A 317 -9.02 12.64 -26.05
CA ALA A 317 -8.86 13.06 -27.44
C ALA A 317 -7.40 13.06 -27.94
N GLY A 318 -6.42 13.06 -27.04
CA GLY A 318 -5.00 13.00 -27.36
C GLY A 318 -4.43 11.58 -27.28
N SER A 319 -5.28 10.55 -27.16
CA SER A 319 -4.84 9.18 -26.94
C SER A 319 -5.17 8.24 -28.10
N SER A 320 -4.32 7.25 -28.34
CA SER A 320 -4.49 6.24 -29.40
C SER A 320 -4.03 4.83 -28.99
N LEU A 321 -4.63 3.83 -29.64
CA LEU A 321 -4.22 2.42 -29.57
C LEU A 321 -3.61 2.00 -30.90
N ASN A 322 -2.57 1.15 -30.85
CA ASN A 322 -1.96 0.55 -32.04
C ASN A 322 -2.59 -0.79 -32.44
N GLY A 323 -3.44 -1.37 -31.60
CA GLY A 323 -4.10 -2.64 -31.87
C GLY A 323 -4.80 -3.20 -30.63
N ARG A 324 -5.80 -4.07 -30.88
CA ARG A 324 -6.51 -4.86 -29.87
C ARG A 324 -6.69 -6.25 -30.46
N ASP A 325 -5.93 -7.20 -29.94
CA ASP A 325 -6.05 -8.63 -30.23
C ASP A 325 -6.89 -9.33 -29.17
#